data_AF-A0A0J6UNB9-F1
#
_entry.id   AF-A0A0J6UNB9-F1
#
_cell.length_a   1.000
_cell.length_b   1.000
_cell.length_c   1.000
_cell.angle_alpha   90.00
_cell.angle_beta   90.00
_cell.angle_gamma   90.00
#
_symmetry.space_group_name_H-M   'P 1'
#
loop_
_entity.id
_entity.type
_entity.pdbx_description
1 polymer ?
#
loop_
_entity_poly.entity_id
_entity_poly.type
_entity_poly.pdbx_seq_one_letter_code
_entity_poly.pdbx_strand_id
1 'polypeptide(L)' 'MRAENGDGVVTVARDALGRIVSESRDGRTVESRYDARGRRVERRIGGGLAAYAYDPLGALAALTLADPAG' A
#
# COMPACT_ATOMS: atom_id res chain seq x y z
N MET A 1 -5.54 4.38 13.59
CA MET A 1 -6.31 5.65 13.60
C MET A 1 -7.58 5.41 12.80
N ARG A 2 -8.74 5.85 13.29
CA ARG A 2 -10.03 5.77 12.60
C ARG A 2 -10.59 7.18 12.45
N ALA A 3 -11.06 7.53 11.26
CA ALA A 3 -11.72 8.80 10.95
C ALA A 3 -13.06 8.51 10.28
N GLU A 4 -14.08 9.28 10.63
CA GLU A 4 -15.47 9.05 10.20
C GLU A 4 -16.06 10.40 9.78
N ASN A 5 -16.60 10.47 8.56
CA ASN A 5 -17.39 11.59 8.06
C ASN A 5 -18.71 11.05 7.50
N GLY A 6 -19.66 11.93 7.16
CA GLY A 6 -20.95 11.53 6.56
C GLY A 6 -20.84 10.68 5.28
N ASP A 7 -19.66 10.63 4.66
CA ASP A 7 -19.35 9.90 3.42
C ASP A 7 -18.65 8.55 3.63
N GLY A 8 -18.42 8.11 4.88
CA GLY A 8 -17.86 6.79 5.19
C GLY A 8 -16.83 6.76 6.33
N VAL A 9 -16.35 5.55 6.61
CA VAL A 9 -15.35 5.27 7.67
C VAL A 9 -14.01 4.93 7.04
N VAL A 10 -12.96 5.63 7.44
CA VAL A 10 -11.58 5.35 7.06
C VAL A 10 -10.79 4.86 8.27
N THR A 11 -10.11 3.73 8.13
CA THR A 11 -9.19 3.20 9.14
C THR A 11 -7.78 3.10 8.57
N VAL A 12 -6.80 3.63 9.30
CA VAL A 12 -5.39 3.67 8.91
C VAL A 12 -4.53 2.99 9.98
N ALA A 13 -3.70 2.05 9.55
CA ALA A 13 -2.62 1.46 10.35
C ALA A 13 -1.26 1.99 9.86
N ARG A 14 -0.37 2.25 10.81
CA ARG A 14 0.98 2.77 10.55
C ARG A 14 2.03 1.88 11.19
N ASP A 15 3.19 1.78 10.58
CA ASP A 15 4.36 1.17 11.23
C ASP A 15 5.01 2.12 12.25
N ALA A 16 6.06 1.66 12.91
CA ALA A 16 6.81 2.43 13.91
C ALA A 16 7.46 3.71 13.35
N LEU A 17 7.65 3.80 12.02
CA LEU A 17 8.16 4.98 11.34
C LEU A 17 7.03 5.93 10.88
N GLY A 18 5.78 5.63 11.25
CA GLY A 18 4.60 6.42 10.90
C GLY A 18 4.08 6.21 9.47
N ARG A 19 4.65 5.27 8.71
CA ARG A 19 4.26 4.99 7.32
C ARG A 19 2.98 4.16 7.29
N ILE A 20 2.05 4.48 6.39
CA ILE A 20 0.77 3.77 6.27
C ILE A 20 1.01 2.38 5.69
N VAL A 21 0.74 1.34 6.47
CA VAL A 21 0.86 -0.07 6.05
C VAL A 21 -0.49 -0.68 5.67
N SER A 22 -1.58 -0.10 6.17
CA SER A 22 -2.94 -0.49 5.80
C SER A 22 -3.86 0.72 5.85
N GLU A 23 -4.70 0.86 4.84
CA GLU A 23 -5.77 1.85 4.77
C GLU A 23 -7.05 1.13 4.32
N SER A 24 -8.14 1.29 5.07
CA SER A 24 -9.42 0.69 4.75
C SER A 24 -10.50 1.76 4.70
N ARG A 25 -11.27 1.80 3.60
CA ARG A 25 -12.44 2.67 3.44
C ARG A 25 -13.63 1.82 3.06
N ASP A 26 -14.67 1.83 3.89
CA ASP A 26 -15.94 1.13 3.65
C ASP A 26 -15.74 -0.34 3.19
N GLY A 27 -14.84 -1.06 3.87
CA GLY A 27 -14.53 -2.47 3.60
C GLY A 27 -13.54 -2.73 2.46
N ARG A 28 -13.12 -1.71 1.70
CA ARG A 28 -12.04 -1.82 0.72
C ARG A 28 -10.70 -1.48 1.38
N THR A 29 -9.82 -2.47 1.44
CA THR A 29 -8.50 -2.33 2.09
C THR A 29 -7.38 -2.28 1.07
N VAL A 30 -6.46 -1.35 1.27
CA VAL A 30 -5.17 -1.23 0.62
C VAL A 30 -4.10 -1.57 1.64
N GLU A 31 -3.23 -2.52 1.30
CA GLU A 31 -2.03 -2.83 2.11
C GLU A 31 -0.79 -2.34 1.39
N SER A 32 0.23 -1.92 2.13
CA SER A 32 1.49 -1.42 1.59
C SER A 32 2.69 -1.93 2.37
N ARG A 33 3.75 -2.30 1.64
CA ARG A 33 5.06 -2.63 2.22
C ARG A 33 6.13 -1.68 1.72
N TYR A 34 7.12 -1.41 2.56
CA TYR A 34 8.20 -0.48 2.28
C TYR A 34 9.56 -1.11 2.55
N ASP A 35 10.56 -0.71 1.78
CA ASP A 35 11.95 -1.02 2.07
C ASP A 35 12.52 -0.16 3.22
N ALA A 36 13.78 -0.42 3.57
CA ALA A 36 14.50 0.32 4.60
C ALA A 36 14.71 1.80 4.27
N ARG A 37 14.65 2.18 2.98
CA ARG A 37 14.73 3.58 2.52
C ARG A 37 13.38 4.28 2.52
N GLY A 38 12.29 3.60 2.92
CA GLY A 38 10.95 4.17 2.91
C GLY A 38 10.25 4.14 1.57
N ARG A 39 10.82 3.47 0.56
CA ARG A 39 10.19 3.33 -0.76
C ARG A 39 9.20 2.18 -0.72
N ARG A 40 8.03 2.37 -1.33
CA ARG A 40 7.00 1.32 -1.37
C ARG A 40 7.42 0.22 -2.35
N VAL A 41 7.50 -1.01 -1.87
CA VAL A 41 7.89 -2.18 -2.69
C VAL A 41 6.71 -3.08 -3.03
N GLU A 42 5.60 -2.95 -2.31
CA GLU A 42 4.40 -3.74 -2.54
C GLU A 42 3.14 -2.93 -2.22
N ARG A 43 2.09 -3.12 -3.02
CA ARG A 43 0.73 -2.65 -2.74
C ARG A 43 -0.26 -3.76 -3.07
N ARG A 44 -1.20 -4.06 -2.16
CA ARG A 44 -2.33 -4.98 -2.42
C ARG A 44 -3.65 -4.24 -2.34
N ILE A 45 -4.53 -4.49 -3.30
CA ILE A 45 -5.86 -3.84 -3.39
C ILE A 45 -6.86 -4.83 -3.96
N GLY A 46 -7.91 -5.17 -3.21
CA GLY A 46 -9.01 -6.01 -3.73
C GLY A 46 -8.53 -7.36 -4.31
N GLY A 47 -7.44 -7.91 -3.78
CA GLY A 47 -6.81 -9.15 -4.26
C GLY A 47 -5.74 -8.97 -5.35
N GLY A 48 -5.68 -7.81 -6.00
CA GLY A 48 -4.58 -7.48 -6.92
C GLY A 48 -3.29 -7.07 -6.20
N LEU A 49 -2.17 -7.25 -6.87
CA LEU A 49 -0.82 -6.96 -6.39
C LEU A 49 -0.11 -6.01 -7.37
N ALA A 50 0.53 -4.98 -6.82
CA ALA A 50 1.56 -4.20 -7.51
C ALA A 50 2.87 -4.31 -6.75
N ALA A 51 3.92 -4.79 -7.40
CA ALA A 51 5.28 -4.88 -6.85
C ALA A 51 6.22 -3.91 -7.58
N TYR A 52 7.07 -3.23 -6.82
CA TYR A 52 7.96 -2.19 -7.32
C TYR A 52 9.41 -2.58 -7.04
N ALA A 53 10.24 -2.57 -8.08
CA ALA A 53 11.69 -2.70 -7.94
C ALA A 53 12.35 -1.36 -8.28
N TYR A 54 13.35 -0.99 -7.48
CA TYR A 54 14.12 0.23 -7.67
C TYR A 54 15.57 -0.10 -7.94
N ASP A 55 16.21 0.68 -8.81
CA ASP A 55 17.65 0.61 -9.02
C ASP A 55 18.44 1.19 -7.83
N PRO A 56 19.78 1.07 -7.82
CA PRO A 56 20.61 1.62 -6.76
C PRO A 56 20.57 3.15 -6.63
N LEU A 57 20.27 3.87 -7.72
CA LEU A 57 20.14 5.34 -7.73
C LEU A 57 18.77 5.80 -7.22
N GLY A 58 17.82 4.88 -7.07
CA GLY A 58 16.49 5.14 -6.55
C GLY A 58 15.40 5.26 -7.60
N ALA A 59 15.71 5.11 -8.88
CA ALA A 59 14.72 5.14 -9.94
C ALA A 59 13.90 3.84 -9.96
N LEU A 60 12.63 3.92 -10.38
CA LEU A 60 11.79 2.75 -10.57
C LEU A 60 12.36 1.94 -11.74
N ALA A 61 12.83 0.73 -11.47
CA ALA A 61 13.40 -0.19 -12.44
C ALA A 61 12.36 -1.15 -13.01
N ALA A 62 11.36 -1.55 -12.20
CA ALA A 62 10.28 -2.42 -12.66
C ALA A 62 8.99 -2.20 -11.87
N LEU A 63 7.87 -2.42 -12.56
CA LEU A 63 6.53 -2.55 -11.99
C LEU A 63 5.96 -3.89 -12.45
N THR A 64 5.58 -4.74 -11.50
CA THR A 64 4.88 -6.01 -11.77
C THR A 64 3.47 -5.91 -11.23
N LEU A 65 2.49 -6.17 -12.09
CA LEU A 65 1.07 -6.23 -11.72
C LEU A 65 0.62 -7.68 -11.79
N ALA A 66 -0.12 -8.13 -10.78
CA ALA A 66 -0.84 -9.40 -10.82
C ALA A 66 -2.28 -9.14 -10.38
N ASP A 67 -3.22 -9.56 -11.21
CA ASP A 67 -4.63 -9.48 -10.90
C ASP A 67 -5.05 -10.67 -10.01
N PRO A 68 -6.13 -10.51 -9.22
CA PRO A 68 -6.65 -11.60 -8.39
C PRO A 68 -7.17 -12.80 -9.20
N ALA A 69 -7.33 -12.63 -10.52
CA ALA A 69 -7.61 -13.69 -11.46
C ALA A 69 -6.47 -13.72 -12.49
N GLY A 70 -5.76 -14.85 -12.57
CA GLY A 70 -4.94 -15.17 -13.74
C GLY A 70 -5.80 -15.48 -14.96
#